data_AF-G4RPX0-F1
#
_entry.id   AF-G4RPX0-F1
#
_cell.length_a   1.000
_cell.length_b   1.000
_cell.length_c   1.000
_cell.angle_alpha   90.00
_cell.angle_beta   90.00
_cell.angle_gamma   90.00
#
_symmetry.space_group_name_H-M   'P 1'
#
loop_
_entity.id
_entity.type
_entity.pdbx_description
1 polymer ?
#
loop_
_entity_poly.entity_id
_entity_poly.type
_entity_poly.pdbx_seq_one_letter_code
_entity_poly.pdbx_strand_id
1 'polypeptide(L)'
;MGVRGLISLRWLIVSAATIAAVAALALAQYHAMSEARSNYPLLALAQAVRDLTSVSLPDYVRVYTIEVHYVYTSGRWALEPGPSPPNCSSCIPPRGWLYSVSFGANATPPFGATYTVENATLLLGESLVVPPYWENATLLYLYPTCRGGFNFKFQRTEAFDGVALIIIQCS
;
A
#
# COMPACT_ATOMS: atom_id res chain seq x y z
N MET A 1 62.93 -17.84 -11.80
CA MET A 1 61.88 -17.05 -11.11
C MET A 1 60.87 -16.63 -12.16
N GLY A 2 59.63 -17.13 -12.16
CA GLY A 2 58.68 -16.77 -13.23
C GLY A 2 57.29 -17.41 -13.14
N VAL A 3 57.16 -18.54 -12.44
CA VAL A 3 55.89 -19.28 -12.36
C VAL A 3 54.92 -18.70 -11.31
N ARG A 4 55.43 -18.10 -10.23
CA ARG A 4 54.58 -17.54 -9.15
C ARG A 4 53.84 -16.24 -9.54
N GLY A 5 54.42 -15.40 -10.40
CA GLY A 5 53.82 -14.12 -10.82
C GLY A 5 52.67 -14.27 -11.82
N LEU A 6 52.72 -15.28 -12.68
CA LEU A 6 51.66 -15.61 -13.65
C LEU A 6 50.43 -16.22 -12.98
N ILE A 7 50.62 -16.99 -11.90
CA ILE A 7 49.52 -17.59 -11.12
C ILE A 7 48.74 -16.49 -10.38
N SER A 8 49.42 -15.55 -9.72
CA SER A 8 48.77 -14.43 -9.02
C SER A 8 48.07 -13.46 -9.97
N LEU A 9 48.61 -13.20 -11.17
CA LEU A 9 47.94 -12.39 -12.18
C LEU A 9 46.64 -13.06 -12.69
N ARG A 10 46.67 -14.37 -12.94
CA ARG A 10 45.48 -15.12 -13.37
C ARG A 10 44.38 -15.12 -12.31
N TRP A 11 44.74 -15.28 -11.03
CA TRP A 11 43.77 -15.19 -9.94
C TRP A 11 43.14 -13.80 -9.83
N LEU A 12 43.93 -12.73 -9.99
CA LEU A 12 43.42 -11.36 -10.01
C LEU A 12 42.47 -11.10 -11.19
N ILE A 13 42.82 -11.58 -12.39
CA ILE A 13 41.96 -11.44 -13.58
C ILE A 13 40.64 -12.19 -13.40
N VAL A 14 40.69 -13.43 -12.92
CA VAL A 14 39.47 -14.23 -12.67
C VAL A 14 38.59 -13.59 -11.61
N SER A 15 39.19 -13.06 -10.54
CA SER A 15 38.46 -12.38 -9.46
C SER A 15 37.82 -11.07 -9.94
N ALA A 16 38.53 -10.29 -10.77
CA ALA A 16 38.00 -9.07 -11.35
C ALA A 16 36.84 -9.36 -12.32
N ALA A 17 36.97 -10.41 -13.14
CA ALA A 17 35.93 -10.82 -14.07
C ALA A 17 34.66 -11.33 -13.36
N THR A 18 34.81 -12.08 -12.27
CA THR A 18 33.65 -12.55 -11.49
C THR A 18 32.95 -11.38 -10.79
N ILE A 19 33.70 -10.43 -10.20
CA ILE A 19 33.12 -9.23 -9.60
C ILE A 19 32.37 -8.41 -10.65
N ALA A 20 32.94 -8.22 -11.85
CA ALA A 20 32.28 -7.51 -12.94
C ALA A 20 30.99 -8.21 -13.40
N ALA A 21 31.00 -9.54 -13.49
CA ALA A 21 29.81 -10.31 -13.84
C ALA A 21 28.70 -10.20 -12.78
N VAL A 22 29.05 -10.25 -11.49
CA VAL A 22 28.09 -10.06 -10.39
C VAL A 22 27.52 -8.64 -10.40
N ALA A 23 28.35 -7.62 -10.62
CA ALA A 23 27.89 -6.24 -10.72
C ALA A 23 26.92 -6.05 -11.91
N ALA A 24 27.21 -6.65 -13.07
CA ALA A 24 26.33 -6.60 -14.23
C ALA A 24 24.97 -7.26 -13.98
N LEU A 25 24.95 -8.42 -13.32
CA LEU A 25 23.71 -9.10 -12.90
C LEU A 25 22.91 -8.26 -11.91
N ALA A 26 23.57 -7.65 -10.92
CA ALA A 26 22.92 -6.77 -9.96
C ALA A 26 22.31 -5.52 -10.62
N LEU A 27 23.02 -4.92 -11.60
CA LEU A 27 22.50 -3.81 -12.41
C LEU A 27 21.32 -4.23 -13.28
N ALA A 28 21.40 -5.37 -13.97
CA ALA A 28 20.31 -5.88 -14.78
C ALA A 28 19.05 -6.17 -13.94
N GLN A 29 19.24 -6.78 -12.76
CA GLN A 29 18.14 -7.01 -11.83
C GLN A 29 17.59 -5.70 -11.26
N TYR A 30 18.45 -4.71 -10.97
CA TYR A 30 18.01 -3.38 -10.56
C TYR A 30 17.16 -2.69 -11.63
N HIS A 31 17.59 -2.74 -12.90
CA HIS A 31 16.83 -2.17 -14.02
C HIS A 31 15.50 -2.89 -14.24
N ALA A 32 15.50 -4.23 -14.24
CA ALA A 32 14.27 -5.01 -14.36
C ALA A 32 13.30 -4.74 -13.20
N MET A 33 13.80 -4.62 -11.97
CA MET A 33 12.98 -4.26 -10.81
C MET A 33 12.53 -2.80 -10.85
N SER A 34 13.32 -1.89 -11.42
CA SER A 34 12.94 -0.50 -11.62
C SER A 34 11.80 -0.38 -12.64
N GLU A 35 11.87 -1.12 -13.74
CA GLU A 35 10.83 -1.16 -14.77
C GLU A 35 9.55 -1.84 -14.27
N ALA A 36 9.68 -2.91 -13.49
CA ALA A 36 8.56 -3.56 -12.81
C ALA A 36 7.91 -2.67 -11.73
N ARG A 37 8.71 -1.85 -11.04
CA ARG A 37 8.20 -0.84 -10.09
C ARG A 37 7.45 0.28 -10.79
N SER A 38 7.91 0.74 -11.97
CA SER A 38 7.20 1.76 -12.74
C SER A 38 5.90 1.25 -13.38
N ASN A 39 5.80 -0.06 -13.65
CA ASN A 39 4.63 -0.70 -14.26
C ASN A 39 3.74 -1.43 -13.23
N TYR A 40 3.58 -0.87 -12.04
CA TYR A 40 2.72 -1.43 -11.00
C TYR A 40 1.25 -1.54 -11.50
N PRO A 41 0.57 -2.71 -11.40
CA PRO A 41 -0.78 -2.89 -11.94
C PRO A 41 -1.86 -2.25 -11.06
N LEU A 42 -1.78 -0.92 -10.90
CA LEU A 42 -2.68 -0.10 -10.10
C LEU A 42 -4.15 -0.32 -10.45
N LEU A 43 -4.46 -0.49 -11.74
CA LEU A 43 -5.84 -0.70 -12.21
C LEU A 43 -6.39 -2.07 -11.80
N ALA A 44 -5.60 -3.13 -11.96
CA ALA A 44 -6.01 -4.48 -11.55
C ALA A 44 -6.19 -4.55 -10.03
N LEU A 45 -5.33 -3.87 -9.29
CA LEU A 45 -5.49 -3.73 -7.85
C LEU A 45 -6.76 -2.96 -7.48
N ALA A 46 -7.01 -1.83 -8.13
CA ALA A 46 -8.21 -1.02 -7.88
C ALA A 46 -9.49 -1.84 -8.09
N GLN A 47 -9.51 -2.65 -9.15
CA GLN A 47 -10.60 -3.59 -9.42
C GLN A 47 -10.71 -4.65 -8.32
N ALA A 48 -9.60 -5.29 -7.94
CA ALA A 48 -9.64 -6.33 -6.92
C ALA A 48 -10.11 -5.82 -5.55
N VAL A 49 -9.68 -4.62 -5.15
CA VAL A 49 -10.15 -3.95 -3.93
C VAL A 49 -11.64 -3.63 -4.01
N ARG A 50 -12.08 -3.07 -5.14
CA ARG A 50 -13.51 -2.76 -5.37
C ARG A 50 -14.37 -4.01 -5.29
N ASP A 51 -13.90 -5.10 -5.87
CA ASP A 51 -14.62 -6.38 -5.92
C ASP A 51 -14.48 -7.19 -4.61
N LEU A 52 -13.73 -6.66 -3.63
CA LEU A 52 -13.37 -7.34 -2.37
C LEU A 52 -12.77 -8.74 -2.61
N THR A 53 -12.04 -8.89 -3.71
CA THR A 53 -11.40 -10.15 -4.11
C THR A 53 -9.94 -10.20 -3.63
N SER A 54 -9.37 -11.41 -3.61
CA SER A 54 -7.97 -11.58 -3.29
C SER A 54 -7.09 -10.96 -4.36
N VAL A 55 -6.06 -10.23 -3.95
CA VAL A 55 -5.03 -9.72 -4.87
C VAL A 55 -3.66 -10.03 -4.33
N SER A 56 -2.82 -10.55 -5.22
CA SER A 56 -1.41 -10.74 -4.96
C SER A 56 -0.68 -9.46 -5.36
N LEU A 57 -0.06 -8.77 -4.40
CA LEU A 57 0.85 -7.69 -4.73
C LEU A 57 2.27 -8.26 -4.79
N PRO A 58 3.06 -7.85 -5.79
CA PRO A 58 4.49 -8.11 -5.79
C PRO A 58 5.20 -7.57 -4.54
N ASP A 59 6.27 -8.23 -4.10
CA ASP A 59 6.99 -7.90 -2.84
C ASP A 59 7.63 -6.50 -2.80
N TYR A 60 7.73 -5.83 -3.94
CA TYR A 60 8.29 -4.48 -4.04
C TYR A 60 7.26 -3.37 -3.81
N VAL A 61 5.99 -3.72 -3.63
CA VAL A 61 4.87 -2.78 -3.54
C VAL A 61 4.66 -2.37 -2.10
N ARG A 62 5.01 -1.13 -1.76
CA ARG A 62 4.80 -0.67 -0.38
C ARG A 62 3.32 -0.41 -0.12
N VAL A 63 2.86 -0.87 1.04
CA VAL A 63 1.55 -0.55 1.60
C VAL A 63 1.77 0.44 2.73
N TYR A 64 1.10 1.58 2.66
CA TYR A 64 1.10 2.60 3.68
C TYR A 64 -0.29 2.71 4.30
N THR A 65 -0.33 2.87 5.62
CA THR A 65 -1.55 3.10 6.37
C THR A 65 -1.55 4.53 6.86
N ILE A 66 -2.61 5.26 6.56
CA ILE A 66 -2.76 6.67 6.90
C ILE A 66 -3.94 6.78 7.84
N GLU A 67 -3.66 7.28 9.04
CA GLU A 67 -4.65 7.37 10.09
C GLU A 67 -5.56 8.58 9.85
N VAL A 68 -6.87 8.34 9.84
CA VAL A 68 -7.90 9.30 9.45
C VAL A 68 -9.15 9.13 10.30
N HIS A 69 -10.05 10.11 10.23
CA HIS A 69 -11.40 9.99 10.76
C HIS A 69 -12.38 10.80 9.91
N TYR A 70 -13.67 10.52 10.08
CA TYR A 70 -14.74 11.33 9.50
C TYR A 70 -15.23 12.39 10.48
N VAL A 71 -15.46 13.60 9.98
CA VAL A 71 -16.14 14.69 10.70
C VAL A 71 -17.33 15.15 9.88
N TYR A 72 -18.48 15.33 10.52
CA TYR A 72 -19.62 15.98 9.87
C TYR A 72 -19.48 17.51 9.96
N THR A 73 -19.20 18.16 8.82
CA THR A 73 -19.04 19.61 8.70
C THR A 73 -19.80 20.14 7.49
N SER A 74 -20.47 21.28 7.64
CA SER A 74 -21.20 21.94 6.55
C SER A 74 -22.21 21.03 5.82
N GLY A 75 -22.89 20.15 6.56
CA GLY A 75 -23.92 19.25 6.02
C GLY A 75 -23.39 18.02 5.28
N ARG A 76 -22.10 17.69 5.41
CA ARG A 76 -21.47 16.53 4.76
C ARG A 76 -20.42 15.86 5.64
N TRP A 77 -20.22 14.56 5.43
CA TRP A 77 -19.10 13.84 6.00
C TRP A 77 -17.82 14.12 5.20
N ALA A 78 -16.78 14.55 5.90
CA ALA A 78 -15.46 14.85 5.36
C ALA A 78 -14.39 14.04 6.08
N LEU A 79 -13.43 13.53 5.31
CA LEU A 79 -12.29 12.80 5.86
C LEU A 79 -11.22 13.80 6.32
N GLU A 80 -10.74 13.63 7.55
CA GLU A 80 -9.72 14.48 8.18
C GLU A 80 -8.56 13.62 8.71
N PRO A 81 -7.33 14.16 8.76
CA PRO A 81 -6.21 13.49 9.37
C PRO A 81 -6.34 13.50 10.90
N GLY A 82 -5.63 12.59 11.57
CA GLY A 82 -5.58 12.61 13.04
C GLY A 82 -6.66 11.74 13.70
N PRO A 83 -6.58 11.57 15.02
CA PRO A 83 -7.56 10.77 15.74
C PRO A 83 -8.85 11.55 15.84
N SER A 84 -9.97 10.84 15.89
CA SER A 84 -11.23 11.47 16.25
C SER A 84 -11.10 12.15 17.63
N PRO A 85 -11.40 13.46 17.73
CA PRO A 85 -11.31 14.17 19.00
C PRO A 85 -12.21 13.54 20.07
N PRO A 86 -11.77 13.41 21.34
CA PRO A 86 -12.53 12.69 22.38
C PRO A 86 -13.95 13.18 22.63
N ASN A 87 -14.22 14.45 22.32
CA ASN A 87 -15.49 15.15 22.56
C ASN A 87 -16.26 15.45 21.26
N CYS A 88 -15.91 14.79 20.15
CA CYS A 88 -16.57 15.01 18.87
C CYS A 88 -17.81 14.11 18.75
N SER A 89 -19.00 14.68 18.98
CA SER A 89 -20.29 13.97 18.85
C SER A 89 -20.64 13.62 17.40
N SER A 90 -19.97 14.23 16.43
CA SER A 90 -20.21 14.07 15.00
C SER A 90 -19.00 13.49 14.27
N CYS A 91 -18.11 12.78 14.97
CA CYS A 91 -16.97 12.10 14.37
C CYS A 91 -17.19 10.59 14.27
N ILE A 92 -16.60 9.97 13.24
CA ILE A 92 -16.60 8.52 13.07
C ILE A 92 -15.17 8.02 12.81
N PRO A 93 -14.66 7.06 13.62
CA PRO A 93 -15.28 6.52 14.84
C PRO A 93 -15.40 7.63 15.89
N PRO A 94 -16.30 7.52 16.89
CA PRO A 94 -16.41 8.51 17.95
C PRO A 94 -15.11 8.67 18.76
N ARG A 95 -14.30 7.61 18.82
CA ARG A 95 -12.96 7.60 19.42
C ARG A 95 -12.01 6.71 18.62
N GLY A 96 -10.78 7.15 18.44
CA GLY A 96 -9.73 6.38 17.77
C GLY A 96 -9.54 6.78 16.31
N TRP A 97 -9.20 5.81 15.47
CA TRP A 97 -8.75 6.02 14.10
C TRP A 97 -9.44 5.06 13.14
N LEU A 98 -9.76 5.56 11.95
CA LEU A 98 -9.84 4.75 10.74
C LEU A 98 -8.47 4.77 10.05
N TYR A 99 -8.28 3.85 9.12
CA TYR A 99 -7.11 3.84 8.27
C TYR A 99 -7.54 3.94 6.81
N SER A 100 -6.99 4.90 6.10
CA SER A 100 -6.93 4.85 4.64
C SER A 100 -5.68 4.07 4.25
N VAL A 101 -5.83 3.17 3.29
CA VAL A 101 -4.71 2.36 2.80
C VAL A 101 -4.22 2.98 1.50
N SER A 102 -2.90 3.16 1.34
CA SER A 102 -2.31 3.50 0.06
C SER A 102 -1.29 2.47 -0.40
N PHE A 103 -1.32 2.17 -1.69
CA PHE A 103 -0.45 1.20 -2.35
C PHE A 103 0.44 1.91 -3.36
N GLY A 104 1.73 1.62 -3.36
CA GLY A 104 2.70 2.25 -4.25
C GLY A 104 3.54 3.30 -3.52
N ALA A 105 3.54 4.55 -4.00
CA ALA A 105 4.17 5.65 -3.27
C ALA A 105 3.31 6.08 -2.05
N ASN A 106 3.91 6.86 -1.13
CA ASN A 106 3.21 7.34 0.07
C ASN A 106 2.23 8.46 -0.31
N ALA A 107 1.01 8.09 -0.73
CA ALA A 107 -0.04 9.03 -1.09
C ALA A 107 -1.03 9.23 0.03
N THR A 108 -1.36 10.49 0.30
CA THR A 108 -2.34 10.92 1.30
C THR A 108 -3.74 10.99 0.69
N PRO A 109 -4.80 10.58 1.41
CA PRO A 109 -6.17 10.79 0.95
C PRO A 109 -6.44 12.28 0.74
N PRO A 110 -7.21 12.68 -0.29
CA PRO A 110 -7.68 14.04 -0.39
C PRO A 110 -8.64 14.33 0.77
N PHE A 111 -8.16 15.04 1.78
CA PHE A 111 -8.96 15.48 2.92
C PHE A 111 -10.04 16.47 2.48
N GLY A 112 -11.15 16.53 3.23
CA GLY A 112 -12.28 17.38 2.89
C GLY A 112 -13.18 16.84 1.76
N ALA A 113 -12.77 15.75 1.09
CA ALA A 113 -13.58 15.08 0.08
C ALA A 113 -14.60 14.11 0.71
N THR A 114 -15.69 13.89 -0.02
CA THR A 114 -16.71 12.88 0.32
C THR A 114 -16.49 11.64 -0.55
N TYR A 115 -16.52 10.47 0.09
CA TYR A 115 -16.29 9.19 -0.56
C TYR A 115 -17.56 8.32 -0.53
N THR A 116 -17.86 7.74 -1.68
CA THR A 116 -18.90 6.75 -1.94
C THR A 116 -18.25 5.50 -2.51
N VAL A 117 -18.99 4.40 -2.58
CA VAL A 117 -18.52 3.16 -3.23
C VAL A 117 -17.97 3.39 -4.65
N GLU A 118 -18.52 4.35 -5.40
CA GLU A 118 -18.11 4.63 -6.78
C GLU A 118 -16.69 5.22 -6.87
N ASN A 119 -16.29 6.04 -5.88
CA ASN A 119 -15.00 6.72 -5.82
C ASN A 119 -14.15 6.33 -4.59
N ALA A 120 -14.47 5.21 -3.94
CA ALA A 120 -13.77 4.61 -2.81
C ALA A 120 -12.35 4.12 -3.10
N THR A 121 -11.86 4.35 -4.31
CA THR A 121 -10.56 3.88 -4.80
C THR A 121 -10.06 4.93 -5.77
N LEU A 122 -8.97 5.61 -5.41
CA LEU A 122 -8.44 6.75 -6.13
C LEU A 122 -7.02 6.50 -6.62
N LEU A 123 -6.76 6.88 -7.87
CA LEU A 123 -5.41 6.89 -8.43
C LEU A 123 -4.82 8.30 -8.29
N LEU A 124 -3.76 8.41 -7.48
CA LEU A 124 -3.03 9.65 -7.21
C LEU A 124 -1.58 9.47 -7.68
N GLY A 125 -1.31 9.84 -8.93
CA GLY A 125 0.00 9.62 -9.54
C GLY A 125 0.35 8.13 -9.58
N GLU A 126 1.46 7.76 -8.94
CA GLU A 126 1.96 6.37 -8.84
C GLU A 126 1.39 5.59 -7.65
N SER A 127 0.30 6.06 -7.06
CA SER A 127 -0.30 5.45 -5.88
C SER A 127 -1.79 5.20 -6.04
N LEU A 128 -2.27 4.11 -5.45
CA LEU A 128 -3.68 3.86 -5.24
C LEU A 128 -4.02 4.17 -3.79
N VAL A 129 -5.01 5.02 -3.54
CA VAL A 129 -5.53 5.32 -2.20
C VAL A 129 -6.93 4.74 -2.07
N VAL A 130 -7.16 4.03 -0.98
CA VAL A 130 -8.42 3.39 -0.63
C VAL A 130 -8.89 3.92 0.73
N PRO A 131 -9.70 4.99 0.72
CA PRO A 131 -10.26 5.57 1.92
C PRO A 131 -11.49 4.79 2.41
N PRO A 132 -11.87 4.95 3.69
CA PRO A 132 -13.18 4.54 4.19
C PRO A 132 -14.31 5.20 3.39
N TYR A 133 -15.38 4.48 3.07
CA TYR A 133 -16.48 4.97 2.22
C TYR A 133 -17.85 4.47 2.67
N TRP A 134 -18.91 5.14 2.24
CA TRP A 134 -20.29 4.76 2.55
C TRP A 134 -20.89 3.84 1.49
N GLU A 135 -21.52 2.76 1.94
CA GLU A 135 -22.38 1.88 1.14
C GLU A 135 -23.70 1.64 1.89
N ASN A 136 -24.83 2.00 1.28
CA ASN A 136 -26.17 1.80 1.86
C ASN A 136 -26.29 2.29 3.33
N ALA A 137 -25.78 3.50 3.61
CA ALA A 137 -25.71 4.10 4.95
C ALA A 137 -24.86 3.33 5.99
N THR A 138 -24.06 2.37 5.55
CA THR A 138 -23.03 1.70 6.36
C THR A 138 -21.68 2.26 5.98
N LEU A 139 -20.89 2.68 6.96
CA LEU A 139 -19.51 3.08 6.71
C LEU A 139 -18.64 1.81 6.61
N LEU A 140 -17.99 1.61 5.47
CA LEU A 140 -17.03 0.54 5.24
C LEU A 140 -15.60 1.10 5.31
N TYR A 141 -14.72 0.43 6.04
CA TYR A 141 -13.29 0.73 6.00
C TYR A 141 -12.44 -0.52 5.97
N LEU A 142 -11.24 -0.39 5.41
CA LEU A 142 -10.29 -1.49 5.30
C LEU A 142 -9.34 -1.47 6.50
N TYR A 143 -9.26 -2.61 7.17
CA TYR A 143 -8.34 -2.82 8.28
C TYR A 143 -7.24 -3.81 7.85
N PRO A 144 -6.07 -3.31 7.40
CA PRO A 144 -4.98 -4.20 7.04
C PRO A 144 -4.34 -4.77 8.31
N THR A 145 -4.31 -6.10 8.46
CA THR A 145 -3.65 -6.75 9.61
C THR A 145 -2.19 -7.12 9.34
N CYS A 146 -1.61 -6.59 8.27
CA CYS A 146 -0.30 -7.02 7.78
C CYS A 146 0.82 -6.09 8.23
N ARG A 147 1.84 -6.64 8.88
CA ARG A 147 3.12 -5.95 9.08
C ARG A 147 4.04 -6.29 7.91
N GLY A 148 3.96 -5.51 6.82
CA GLY A 148 4.85 -5.64 5.65
C GLY A 148 4.57 -6.81 4.71
N GLY A 149 3.34 -7.32 4.66
CA GLY A 149 2.92 -8.35 3.70
C GLY A 149 2.25 -7.76 2.46
N PHE A 150 2.43 -8.43 1.32
CA PHE A 150 2.05 -7.95 -0.02
C PHE A 150 0.90 -8.76 -0.64
N ASN A 151 0.58 -9.95 -0.15
CA ASN A 151 -0.59 -10.69 -0.60
C ASN A 151 -1.74 -10.45 0.36
N PHE A 152 -2.87 -9.93 -0.11
CA PHE A 152 -3.96 -9.58 0.78
C PHE A 152 -5.27 -10.19 0.32
N LYS A 153 -6.00 -10.77 1.27
CA LYS A 153 -7.25 -11.47 1.02
C LYS A 153 -8.31 -10.99 2.01
N PHE A 154 -9.50 -10.67 1.47
CA PHE A 154 -10.68 -10.44 2.28
C PHE A 154 -10.92 -11.64 3.21
N GLN A 155 -11.03 -11.37 4.50
CA GLN A 155 -11.28 -12.41 5.49
C GLN A 155 -12.72 -12.38 5.97
N ARG A 156 -13.15 -11.24 6.53
CA ARG A 156 -14.47 -11.07 7.12
C ARG A 156 -14.78 -9.59 7.33
N THR A 157 -16.06 -9.30 7.57
CA THR A 157 -16.52 -7.99 8.02
C THR A 157 -16.85 -8.06 9.50
N GLU A 158 -16.36 -7.11 10.30
CA GLU A 158 -16.74 -6.93 11.70
C GLU A 158 -17.51 -5.63 11.91
N ALA A 159 -18.35 -5.56 12.93
CA ALA A 159 -19.03 -4.32 13.30
C ALA A 159 -18.30 -3.67 14.47
N PHE A 160 -17.98 -2.39 14.34
CA PHE A 160 -17.41 -1.55 15.40
C PHE A 160 -18.20 -0.25 15.44
N ASP A 161 -19.10 -0.13 16.41
CA ASP A 161 -19.82 1.12 16.71
C ASP A 161 -20.49 1.75 15.47
N GLY A 162 -21.27 0.96 14.72
CA GLY A 162 -21.96 1.41 13.51
C GLY A 162 -21.08 1.46 12.25
N VAL A 163 -19.82 1.07 12.36
CA VAL A 163 -18.87 0.96 11.25
C VAL A 163 -18.61 -0.50 10.91
N ALA A 164 -18.60 -0.84 9.63
CA ALA A 164 -18.24 -2.17 9.15
C ALA A 164 -16.75 -2.21 8.74
N LEU A 165 -15.96 -3.04 9.42
CA LEU A 165 -14.53 -3.19 9.19
C LEU A 165 -14.32 -4.36 8.26
N ILE A 166 -13.79 -4.07 7.09
CA ILE A 166 -13.33 -5.05 6.13
C ILE A 166 -11.93 -5.48 6.57
N ILE A 167 -11.86 -6.64 7.21
CA ILE A 167 -10.60 -7.20 7.69
C ILE A 167 -9.91 -7.89 6.52
N ILE A 168 -8.68 -7.46 6.26
CA ILE A 168 -7.82 -8.05 5.25
C ILE A 168 -6.63 -8.70 5.94
N GLN A 169 -6.45 -9.98 5.66
CA GLN A 169 -5.33 -10.78 6.16
C GLN A 169 -4.33 -11.07 5.04
N CYS A 170 -3.06 -11.15 5.42
CA CYS A 170 -2.02 -11.63 4.53
C CYS A 170 -1.95 -13.16 4.48
N SER A 171 -1.66 -13.68 3.30
CA SER A 171 -1.37 -15.10 3.05
C SER A 171 0.12 -15.32 2.81
#